data_AF-A0A2G5WIP6-F1
#
_entry.id   AF-A0A2G5WIP6-F1
#
_cell.length_a   1.000
_cell.length_b   1.000
_cell.length_c   1.000
_cell.angle_alpha   90.00
_cell.angle_beta   90.00
_cell.angle_gamma   90.00
#
_symmetry.space_group_name_H-M   'P 1'
#
loop_
_entity.id
_entity.type
_entity.pdbx_description
1 polymer ?
#
loop_
_entity_poly.entity_id
_entity_poly.type
_entity_poly.pdbx_seq_one_letter_code
_entity_poly.pdbx_strand_id
1 'polypeptide(L)'
;MTISRKDYLQQIIKVHERLIIASEEYEGISEEFILKQELDIEAMKEQWLVKVEEFKQILADMNALEVPNAFATEGEELKIAYGRFVSCVEEKTHKFSIETMESGELDAIQEVEVETAEEIEDLIQSMFDK
;
A
#
# COMPACT_ATOMS: atom_id res chain seq x y z
N MET A 1 -25.70 -12.12 -4.23
CA MET A 1 -25.24 -13.50 -4.48
C MET A 1 -23.83 -13.53 -3.94
N THR A 2 -23.56 -14.36 -2.94
CA THR A 2 -22.23 -14.41 -2.32
C THR A 2 -21.19 -14.82 -3.34
N ILE A 3 -20.16 -13.99 -3.50
CA ILE A 3 -19.04 -14.26 -4.41
C ILE A 3 -18.39 -15.61 -4.06
N SER A 4 -17.99 -16.37 -5.09
CA SER A 4 -17.31 -17.65 -4.85
C SER A 4 -15.90 -17.43 -4.29
N ARG A 5 -15.35 -18.41 -3.56
CA ARG A 5 -13.97 -18.36 -3.05
C ARG A 5 -12.96 -18.04 -4.17
N LYS A 6 -13.15 -18.68 -5.32
CA LYS A 6 -12.28 -18.52 -6.48
C LYS A 6 -12.36 -17.09 -7.03
N ASP A 7 -13.57 -16.55 -7.18
CA ASP A 7 -13.76 -15.20 -7.71
C ASP A 7 -13.22 -14.15 -6.74
N TYR A 8 -13.34 -14.39 -5.43
CA TYR A 8 -12.76 -13.54 -4.39
C TYR A 8 -11.23 -13.52 -4.46
N LEU A 9 -10.58 -14.68 -4.51
CA LEU A 9 -9.11 -14.79 -4.65
C LEU A 9 -8.61 -14.12 -5.94
N GLN A 10 -9.34 -14.26 -7.05
CA GLN A 10 -9.00 -13.56 -8.29
C GLN A 10 -9.11 -12.05 -8.19
N GLN A 11 -10.06 -11.53 -7.41
CA GLN A 11 -10.18 -10.10 -7.17
C GLN A 11 -9.08 -9.59 -6.25
N ILE A 12 -8.72 -10.35 -5.20
CA ILE A 12 -7.56 -10.06 -4.35
C ILE A 12 -6.29 -9.95 -5.19
N ILE A 13 -5.99 -10.94 -6.04
CA ILE A 13 -4.79 -10.90 -6.89
C ILE A 13 -4.74 -9.60 -7.71
N LYS A 14 -5.85 -9.22 -8.36
CA LYS A 14 -5.89 -8.00 -9.18
C LYS A 14 -5.68 -6.73 -8.37
N VAL A 15 -6.23 -6.66 -7.17
CA VAL A 15 -6.05 -5.52 -6.26
C VAL A 15 -4.59 -5.47 -5.79
N HIS A 16 -4.00 -6.62 -5.46
CA HIS A 16 -2.63 -6.73 -5.00
C HIS A 16 -1.61 -6.43 -6.11
N GLU A 17 -1.82 -6.90 -7.34
CA GLU A 17 -1.00 -6.53 -8.50
C GLU A 17 -1.00 -5.01 -8.72
N ARG A 18 -2.15 -4.35 -8.58
CA ARG A 18 -2.24 -2.89 -8.65
C ARG A 18 -1.49 -2.21 -7.51
N LEU A 19 -1.53 -2.78 -6.31
CA LEU A 19 -0.76 -2.27 -5.17
C LEU A 19 0.74 -2.31 -5.47
N ILE A 20 1.25 -3.45 -5.95
CA ILE A 20 2.67 -3.61 -6.31
C ILE A 20 3.09 -2.57 -7.34
N ILE A 21 2.33 -2.43 -8.43
CA ILE A 21 2.65 -1.45 -9.49
C ILE A 21 2.66 -0.02 -8.92
N ALA A 22 1.65 0.34 -8.13
CA ALA A 22 1.58 1.67 -7.52
C ALA A 22 2.76 1.91 -6.56
N SER A 23 3.21 0.89 -5.81
CA SER A 23 4.40 0.97 -4.95
C SER A 23 5.69 1.17 -5.74
N GLU A 24 5.91 0.40 -6.82
CA GLU A 24 7.07 0.57 -7.70
C GLU A 24 7.11 1.99 -8.30
N GLU A 25 5.97 2.50 -8.76
CA GLU A 25 5.86 3.86 -9.30
C GLU A 25 6.06 4.93 -8.23
N TYR A 26 5.60 4.69 -7.00
CA TYR A 26 5.81 5.59 -5.86
C TYR A 26 7.30 5.68 -5.51
N GLU A 27 8.02 4.55 -5.45
CA GLU A 27 9.46 4.53 -5.18
C GLU A 27 10.27 5.21 -6.31
N GLY A 28 9.90 4.93 -7.56
CA GLY A 28 10.56 5.45 -8.75
C GLY A 28 10.54 6.99 -8.85
N ILE A 29 9.57 7.66 -8.24
CA ILE A 29 9.54 9.13 -8.14
C ILE A 29 10.83 9.66 -7.49
N SER A 30 11.31 9.04 -6.40
CA SER A 30 12.54 9.50 -5.77
C SER A 30 13.77 9.31 -6.66
N GLU A 31 13.84 8.19 -7.36
CA GLU A 31 14.95 7.85 -8.26
C GLU A 31 15.04 8.85 -9.42
N GLU A 32 13.89 9.25 -9.99
CA GLU A 32 13.87 10.24 -11.08
C GLU A 32 14.45 11.59 -10.67
N PHE A 33 14.11 12.08 -9.48
CA PHE A 33 14.59 13.37 -8.98
C PHE A 33 16.08 13.31 -8.65
N ILE A 34 16.55 12.19 -8.07
CA ILE A 34 17.98 11.95 -7.82
C ILE A 34 18.76 11.93 -9.14
N LEU A 35 18.26 11.24 -10.18
CA LEU A 35 18.90 11.15 -11.50
C LEU A 35 18.97 12.51 -12.21
N LYS A 36 17.93 13.35 -12.06
CA LYS A 36 17.88 14.69 -12.66
C LYS A 36 18.73 15.72 -11.89
N GLN A 37 19.24 15.38 -10.70
CA GLN A 37 19.92 16.30 -9.77
C GLN A 37 19.07 17.52 -9.39
N GLU A 38 17.75 17.41 -9.55
CA GLU A 38 16.77 18.43 -9.19
C GLU A 38 16.12 17.98 -7.89
N LEU A 39 16.77 18.26 -6.74
CA LEU A 39 16.19 17.99 -5.42
C LEU A 39 15.13 19.07 -5.08
N ASP A 40 14.05 19.08 -5.85
CA ASP A 40 12.84 19.83 -5.53
C ASP A 40 11.89 18.93 -4.72
N ILE A 41 12.01 19.04 -3.40
CA ILE A 41 11.24 18.23 -2.44
C ILE A 41 9.75 18.54 -2.54
N GLU A 42 9.35 19.78 -2.83
CA GLU A 42 7.94 20.13 -2.96
C GLU A 42 7.34 19.47 -4.21
N ALA A 43 8.01 19.58 -5.35
CA ALA A 43 7.56 18.94 -6.58
C ALA A 43 7.53 17.40 -6.47
N MET A 44 8.50 16.80 -5.76
CA MET A 44 8.51 15.36 -5.49
C MET A 44 7.32 14.94 -4.63
N LYS A 45 7.03 15.72 -3.58
CA LYS A 45 5.89 15.50 -2.68
C LYS A 45 4.55 15.64 -3.40
N GLU A 46 4.41 16.59 -4.31
CA GLU A 46 3.22 16.72 -5.14
C GLU A 46 2.97 15.45 -5.97
N GLN A 47 4.01 14.88 -6.57
CA GLN A 47 3.89 13.63 -7.34
C GLN A 47 3.55 12.43 -6.43
N TRP A 48 4.16 12.34 -5.26
CA TRP A 48 3.81 11.30 -4.28
C TRP A 48 2.38 11.42 -3.78
N LEU A 49 1.87 12.62 -3.54
CA LEU A 49 0.47 12.81 -3.13
C LEU A 49 -0.52 12.32 -4.19
N VAL A 50 -0.18 12.42 -5.48
CA VAL A 50 -1.00 11.81 -6.55
C VAL A 50 -1.02 10.28 -6.40
N LYS A 51 0.11 9.66 -6.06
CA LYS A 51 0.20 8.22 -5.80
C LYS A 51 -0.52 7.79 -4.51
N VAL A 52 -0.49 8.62 -3.47
CA VAL A 52 -1.29 8.42 -2.24
C VAL A 52 -2.79 8.30 -2.57
N GLU A 53 -3.31 9.13 -3.47
CA GLU A 53 -4.71 9.01 -3.90
C GLU A 53 -5.00 7.71 -4.67
N GLU A 54 -4.02 7.20 -5.43
CA GLU A 54 -4.12 5.89 -6.06
C GLU A 54 -4.15 4.75 -5.04
N PHE A 55 -3.30 4.79 -4.01
CA PHE A 55 -3.34 3.83 -2.90
C PHE A 55 -4.67 3.86 -2.15
N LYS A 56 -5.24 5.05 -1.90
CA LYS A 56 -6.58 5.20 -1.30
C LYS A 56 -7.66 4.57 -2.16
N GLN A 57 -7.57 4.69 -3.49
CA GLN A 57 -8.52 4.03 -4.40
C GLN A 57 -8.38 2.50 -4.34
N ILE A 58 -7.15 1.97 -4.27
CA ILE A 58 -6.90 0.53 -4.10
C ILE A 58 -7.51 0.02 -2.79
N LEU A 59 -7.33 0.76 -1.69
CA LEU A 59 -7.96 0.46 -0.40
C LEU A 59 -9.49 0.49 -0.49
N ALA A 60 -10.06 1.48 -1.18
CA ALA A 60 -11.51 1.56 -1.38
C ALA A 60 -12.03 0.35 -2.17
N ASP A 61 -11.32 -0.08 -3.22
CA ASP A 61 -11.65 -1.25 -4.02
C ASP A 61 -11.56 -2.54 -3.17
N MET A 62 -10.52 -2.68 -2.34
CA MET A 62 -10.37 -3.78 -1.39
C MET A 62 -11.52 -3.83 -0.38
N ASN A 63 -11.89 -2.68 0.18
CA ASN A 63 -12.99 -2.56 1.13
C ASN A 63 -14.35 -2.89 0.52
N ALA A 64 -14.54 -2.59 -0.76
CA ALA A 64 -15.75 -2.90 -1.51
C ALA A 64 -15.90 -4.40 -1.84
N LEU A 65 -14.84 -5.20 -1.71
CA LEU A 65 -14.92 -6.65 -1.92
C LEU A 65 -15.83 -7.30 -0.87
N GLU A 66 -16.81 -8.07 -1.35
CA GLU A 66 -17.60 -8.96 -0.51
C GLU A 66 -16.72 -10.13 -0.07
N VAL A 67 -16.57 -10.32 1.24
CA VAL A 67 -15.74 -11.39 1.80
C VAL A 67 -16.60 -12.66 1.95
N PRO A 68 -16.27 -13.78 1.29
CA PRO A 68 -16.97 -15.04 1.51
C PRO A 68 -16.82 -15.51 2.96
N ASN A 69 -17.85 -16.13 3.53
CA ASN A 69 -17.81 -16.65 4.91
C ASN A 69 -16.61 -17.57 5.22
N ALA A 70 -16.06 -18.23 4.20
CA ALA A 70 -14.90 -19.11 4.33
C ALA A 70 -13.58 -18.36 4.63
N PHE A 71 -13.54 -17.06 4.34
CA PHE A 71 -12.41 -16.16 4.54
C PHE A 71 -12.79 -14.96 5.42
N ALA A 72 -13.84 -15.10 6.25
CA ALA A 72 -14.36 -13.97 7.02
C ALA A 72 -13.30 -13.34 7.94
N THR A 73 -12.43 -14.15 8.54
CA THR A 73 -11.32 -13.68 9.37
C THR A 73 -10.22 -13.09 8.51
N GLU A 74 -9.65 -13.87 7.60
CA GLU A 74 -8.49 -13.46 6.80
C GLU A 74 -8.80 -12.26 5.89
N GLY A 75 -10.03 -12.19 5.37
CA GLY A 75 -10.48 -11.08 4.53
C GLY A 75 -10.67 -9.77 5.30
N GLU A 76 -11.06 -9.84 6.58
CA GLU A 76 -11.14 -8.64 7.43
C GLU A 76 -9.74 -8.20 7.87
N GLU A 77 -8.88 -9.13 8.26
CA GLU A 77 -7.48 -8.86 8.57
C GLU A 77 -6.76 -8.23 7.37
N LEU A 78 -7.02 -8.72 6.16
CA LEU A 78 -6.46 -8.15 4.94
C LEU A 78 -6.92 -6.72 4.70
N LYS A 79 -8.20 -6.39 4.92
CA LYS A 79 -8.70 -5.01 4.83
C LYS A 79 -8.02 -4.09 5.83
N ILE A 80 -7.79 -4.58 7.05
CA ILE A 80 -7.09 -3.83 8.10
C ILE A 80 -5.64 -3.59 7.70
N ALA A 81 -4.93 -4.60 7.20
CA ALA A 81 -3.54 -4.50 6.76
C ALA A 81 -3.38 -3.50 5.60
N TYR A 82 -4.24 -3.57 4.58
CA TYR A 82 -4.28 -2.54 3.51
C TYR A 82 -4.52 -1.14 4.09
N GLY A 83 -5.43 -0.99 5.06
CA GLY A 83 -5.70 0.29 5.70
C GLY A 83 -4.48 0.86 6.42
N ARG A 84 -3.73 0.02 7.14
CA ARG A 84 -2.47 0.40 7.79
C ARG A 84 -1.42 0.81 6.78
N PHE A 85 -1.22 0.00 5.73
CA PHE A 85 -0.24 0.27 4.68
C PHE A 85 -0.47 1.64 4.05
N VAL A 86 -1.69 1.92 3.59
CA VAL A 86 -2.03 3.21 2.96
C VAL A 86 -1.85 4.38 3.94
N SER A 87 -2.18 4.18 5.22
CA SER A 87 -1.97 5.20 6.26
C SER A 87 -0.48 5.49 6.47
N CYS A 88 0.37 4.46 6.48
CA CYS A 88 1.83 4.62 6.58
C CYS A 88 2.38 5.40 5.38
N VAL A 89 1.99 5.04 4.16
CA VAL A 89 2.43 5.73 2.94
C VAL A 89 1.99 7.19 2.93
N GLU A 90 0.74 7.47 3.31
CA GLU A 90 0.21 8.84 3.42
C GLU A 90 0.97 9.65 4.49
N GLU A 91 1.17 9.07 5.67
CA GLU A 91 1.91 9.72 6.77
C GLU A 91 3.35 10.01 6.37
N LYS A 92 4.04 9.02 5.77
CA LYS A 92 5.40 9.13 5.24
C LYS A 92 5.50 10.26 4.22
N THR A 93 4.57 10.31 3.27
CA THR A 93 4.49 11.37 2.25
C THR A 93 4.31 12.74 2.87
N HIS A 94 3.39 12.87 3.84
CA HIS A 94 3.11 14.15 4.50
C HIS A 94 4.27 14.64 5.37
N LYS A 95 4.96 13.74 6.05
CA LYS A 95 6.10 14.07 6.90
C LYS A 95 7.38 14.32 6.11
N PHE A 96 7.49 13.78 4.90
CA PHE A 96 8.69 13.90 4.09
C PHE A 96 9.16 15.35 3.96
N SER A 97 10.37 15.57 4.48
CA SER A 97 11.12 16.81 4.53
C SER A 97 12.59 16.49 4.85
N ILE A 98 13.50 17.44 4.59
CA ILE A 98 14.92 17.32 4.96
C ILE A 98 15.07 17.05 6.47
N GLU A 99 14.30 17.76 7.29
CA GLU A 99 14.37 17.67 8.75
C GLU A 99 13.98 16.26 9.25
N THR A 100 12.96 15.66 8.65
CA THR A 100 12.51 14.30 9.01
C THR A 100 13.43 13.19 8.49
N MET A 101 14.23 13.46 7.44
CA MET A 101 15.26 12.53 6.99
C MET A 101 16.44 12.48 7.97
N GLU A 102 16.76 13.60 8.62
CA GLU A 102 17.86 13.67 9.60
C GLU A 102 17.45 13.17 11.00
N SER A 103 16.14 13.16 11.31
CA SER A 103 15.64 12.75 12.63
C SER A 103 15.41 11.24 12.79
N GLY A 104 15.39 10.47 11.69
CA GLY A 104 15.03 9.05 11.68
C GLY A 104 13.53 8.77 11.86
N GLU A 105 12.67 9.81 11.87
CA GLU A 105 11.23 9.64 12.00
C GLU A 105 10.62 8.88 10.82
N LEU A 106 11.15 9.10 9.61
CA LEU A 106 10.72 8.37 8.41
C LEU A 106 11.10 6.89 8.47
N ASP A 107 12.21 6.54 9.12
CA ASP A 107 12.68 5.15 9.22
C ASP A 107 11.70 4.29 10.03
N ALA A 108 11.17 4.84 11.13
CA ALA A 108 10.16 4.14 11.94
C ALA A 108 8.85 3.91 11.17
N ILE A 109 8.43 4.87 10.34
CA ILE A 109 7.23 4.73 9.52
C ILE A 109 7.47 3.70 8.40
N GLN A 110 8.67 3.73 7.80
CA GLN A 110 9.07 2.77 6.77
C GLN A 110 9.13 1.33 7.32
N GLU A 111 9.61 1.14 8.55
CA GLU A 111 9.62 -0.17 9.20
C GLU A 111 8.20 -0.75 9.30
N VAL A 112 7.25 0.04 9.79
CA VAL A 112 5.83 -0.37 9.89
C VAL A 112 5.21 -0.62 8.51
N GLU A 113 5.56 0.19 7.51
CA GLU A 113 5.10 0.00 6.13
C GLU A 113 5.55 -1.36 5.57
N VAL A 114 6.82 -1.72 5.77
CA VAL A 114 7.40 -3.00 5.31
C VAL A 114 6.75 -4.17 6.04
N GLU A 115 6.66 -4.10 7.38
CA GLU A 115 5.99 -5.15 8.17
C GLU A 115 4.54 -5.35 7.73
N THR A 116 3.84 -4.26 7.41
CA THR A 116 2.44 -4.34 6.94
C THR A 116 2.36 -4.93 5.53
N ALA A 117 3.33 -4.64 4.65
CA ALA A 117 3.38 -5.24 3.32
C ALA A 117 3.61 -6.76 3.40
N GLU A 118 4.51 -7.22 4.28
CA GLU A 118 4.73 -8.64 4.56
C GLU A 118 3.46 -9.30 5.15
N GLU A 119 2.77 -8.63 6.09
CA GLU A 119 1.48 -9.10 6.64
C GLU A 119 0.43 -9.30 5.53
N ILE A 120 0.35 -8.38 4.56
CA ILE A 120 -0.56 -8.50 3.41
C ILE A 120 -0.23 -9.75 2.58
N GLU A 121 1.03 -9.99 2.25
CA GLU A 121 1.45 -11.15 1.45
C GLU A 121 1.15 -12.47 2.18
N ASP A 122 1.47 -12.56 3.47
CA ASP A 122 1.20 -13.73 4.30
C ASP A 122 -0.30 -14.05 4.40
N LEU A 123 -1.14 -13.03 4.58
CA LEU A 123 -2.60 -13.18 4.62
C LEU A 123 -3.15 -13.68 3.27
N ILE A 124 -2.64 -13.13 2.15
CA ILE A 124 -3.03 -13.59 0.81
C ILE A 124 -2.62 -15.05 0.62
N GLN A 125 -1.37 -15.40 0.93
CA GLN A 125 -0.85 -16.77 0.79
C GLN A 125 -1.64 -17.77 1.65
N SER A 126 -1.95 -17.42 2.90
CA SER A 126 -2.77 -18.23 3.81
C SER A 126 -4.17 -18.50 3.24
N MET A 127 -4.77 -17.54 2.54
CA MET A 127 -6.05 -17.74 1.85
C MET A 127 -5.94 -18.65 0.61
N PHE A 128 -4.78 -18.72 -0.06
CA PHE A 128 -4.53 -19.65 -1.16
C PHE A 128 -4.28 -21.08 -0.72
N ASP A 129 -3.71 -21.29 0.47
CA ASP A 129 -3.38 -22.61 0.99
C ASP A 129 -4.60 -23.36 1.60
N LYS A 130 -5.76 -22.70 1.70
CA LYS A 130 -7.03 -23.26 2.21
C LYS A 130 -7.96 -23.83 1.14
#